data_AF-A0AAV0LI76-F1
#
_entry.id   AF-A0AAV0LI76-F1
#
_cell.length_a   1.000
_cell.length_b   1.000
_cell.length_c   1.000
_cell.angle_alpha   90.00
_cell.angle_beta   90.00
_cell.angle_gamma   90.00
#
_symmetry.space_group_name_H-M   'P 1'
#
loop_
_entity.id
_entity.type
_entity.pdbx_description
1 polymer ?
#
loop_
_entity_poly.entity_id
_entity_poly.type
_entity_poly.pdbx_seq_one_letter_code
_entity_poly.pdbx_strand_id
1 'polypeptide(L)'
;LSDRHHGIRHAFYDLPEELGWKWRWCIRHFKSNYGKHFGRTYGQRAVWHAAIAFQTRKFVDKMKSIREVHSEGADWLETHPYERWTLHQDEGYRYGITTTNMGECLNGLYVGLRAMPISSIVLHTFFRTVTWFVERYQAAYQMLNA
;
A
#
# COMPACT_ATOMS: atom_id res chain seq x y z
N LEU A 1 4.33 -0.38 -7.01
CA LEU A 1 3.42 0.26 -6.03
C LEU A 1 3.95 1.66 -5.70
N SER A 2 3.11 2.70 -5.58
CA SER A 2 3.56 4.07 -5.30
C SER A 2 2.55 4.87 -4.47
N ASP A 3 3.03 5.91 -3.78
CA ASP A 3 2.25 6.94 -3.09
C ASP A 3 1.63 8.00 -4.02
N ARG A 4 1.88 7.91 -5.34
CA ARG A 4 1.48 8.84 -6.40
C ARG A 4 2.15 10.22 -6.31
N HIS A 5 3.33 10.33 -5.71
CA HIS A 5 4.13 11.55 -5.76
C HIS A 5 4.31 12.02 -7.22
N HIS A 6 4.28 13.34 -7.46
CA HIS A 6 4.23 13.91 -8.82
C HIS A 6 5.36 13.40 -9.72
N GLY A 7 6.60 13.38 -9.22
CA GLY A 7 7.74 12.86 -9.99
C GLY A 7 7.62 11.38 -10.36
N ILE A 8 6.94 10.56 -9.55
CA ILE A 8 6.74 9.14 -9.84
C ILE A 8 5.68 8.95 -10.92
N ARG A 9 4.65 9.80 -10.97
CA ARG A 9 3.60 9.71 -12.00
C ARG A 9 4.16 9.92 -13.40
N HIS A 10 5.00 10.94 -13.58
CA HIS A 10 5.65 11.20 -14.86
C HIS A 10 6.55 10.03 -15.28
N ALA A 11 7.37 9.52 -14.35
CA ALA A 11 8.23 8.38 -14.63
C ALA A 11 7.45 7.14 -15.12
N PHE A 12 6.24 6.88 -14.60
CA PHE A 12 5.41 5.76 -15.09
C PHE A 12 4.82 6.00 -16.48
N TYR A 13 4.58 7.24 -16.90
CA TYR A 13 4.08 7.52 -18.25
C TYR A 13 5.17 7.39 -19.32
N ASP A 14 6.43 7.60 -18.93
CA ASP A 14 7.58 7.51 -19.84
C ASP A 14 8.12 6.08 -19.99
N LEU A 15 7.59 5.10 -19.23
CA LEU A 15 8.04 3.71 -19.30
C LEU A 15 7.42 2.97 -20.50
N PRO A 16 8.23 2.25 -21.31
CA PRO A 16 7.73 1.44 -22.41
C PRO A 16 6.74 0.37 -21.92
N GLU A 17 5.61 0.20 -22.61
CA GLU A 17 4.57 -0.78 -22.22
C GLU A 17 5.04 -2.23 -22.37
N GLU A 18 6.00 -2.50 -23.26
CA GLU A 18 6.53 -3.83 -23.57
C GLU A 18 7.22 -4.49 -22.37
N LEU A 19 7.59 -3.69 -21.36
CA LEU A 19 8.18 -4.18 -20.12
C LEU A 19 7.16 -4.82 -19.17
N GLY A 20 5.86 -4.77 -19.50
CA GLY A 20 4.80 -5.46 -18.74
C GLY A 20 4.61 -4.94 -17.31
N TRP A 21 5.07 -3.72 -17.01
CA TRP A 21 4.93 -3.15 -15.67
C TRP A 21 3.47 -2.87 -15.35
N LYS A 22 3.09 -3.08 -14.08
CA LYS A 22 1.74 -2.78 -13.58
C LYS A 22 1.83 -1.77 -12.45
N TRP A 23 1.39 -0.55 -12.74
CA TRP A 23 1.38 0.51 -11.74
C TRP A 23 0.16 0.38 -10.82
N ARG A 24 0.46 0.27 -9.52
CA ARG A 24 -0.52 0.17 -8.43
C ARG A 24 -0.29 1.25 -7.40
N TRP A 25 -1.35 1.70 -6.76
CA TRP A 25 -1.29 2.70 -5.71
C TRP A 25 -1.27 2.06 -4.33
N CYS A 26 -0.49 2.66 -3.45
CA CYS A 26 -0.48 2.34 -2.04
C CYS A 26 -1.88 2.59 -1.45
N ILE A 27 -2.51 1.55 -0.92
CA ILE A 27 -3.87 1.66 -0.35
C ILE A 27 -3.85 2.56 0.89
N ARG A 28 -2.77 2.54 1.68
CA ARG A 28 -2.61 3.45 2.83
C ARG A 28 -2.63 4.92 2.41
N HIS A 29 -1.88 5.27 1.39
CA HIS A 29 -1.82 6.64 0.88
C HIS A 29 -3.13 7.03 0.17
N PHE A 30 -3.73 6.11 -0.59
CA PHE A 30 -5.03 6.33 -1.21
C PHE A 30 -6.12 6.64 -0.17
N LYS A 31 -6.18 5.84 0.92
CA LYS A 31 -7.04 6.09 2.09
C LYS A 31 -6.76 7.45 2.74
N SER A 32 -5.48 7.80 2.88
CA SER A 32 -5.07 9.09 3.44
C SER A 32 -5.56 10.25 2.58
N ASN A 33 -5.42 10.15 1.25
CA ASN A 33 -5.90 11.15 0.29
C ASN A 33 -7.41 11.33 0.36
N TYR A 34 -8.17 10.23 0.45
CA TYR A 34 -9.62 10.29 0.67
C TYR A 34 -9.96 11.11 1.92
N GLY A 35 -9.31 10.85 3.07
CA GLY A 35 -9.57 11.61 4.29
C GLY A 35 -8.99 13.03 4.30
N LYS A 36 -8.08 13.38 3.38
CA LYS A 36 -7.68 14.78 3.16
C LYS A 36 -8.75 15.54 2.38
N HIS A 37 -9.40 14.88 1.40
CA HIS A 37 -10.49 15.47 0.62
C HIS A 37 -11.77 15.66 1.43
N PHE A 38 -12.17 14.63 2.20
CA PHE A 38 -13.48 14.60 2.85
C PHE A 38 -13.42 14.73 4.38
N GLY A 39 -12.24 14.87 4.96
CA GLY A 39 -12.03 14.85 6.41
C GLY A 39 -11.82 13.44 6.96
N ARG A 40 -11.08 13.35 8.08
CA ARG A 40 -10.63 12.07 8.66
C ARG A 40 -11.77 11.23 9.27
N THR A 41 -12.94 11.82 9.48
CA THR A 41 -14.12 11.23 10.11
C THR A 41 -14.94 10.35 9.16
N TYR A 42 -14.87 10.56 7.84
CA TYR A 42 -15.84 10.01 6.88
C TYR A 42 -15.47 8.67 6.25
N GLY A 43 -15.07 7.68 7.07
CA GLY A 43 -15.05 6.30 6.59
C GLY A 43 -13.75 5.83 5.93
N GLN A 44 -12.59 6.41 6.28
CA GLN A 44 -11.27 5.87 5.87
C GLN A 44 -11.13 4.36 6.15
N ARG A 45 -11.71 3.86 7.25
CA ARG A 45 -11.71 2.43 7.58
C ARG A 45 -12.54 1.63 6.58
N ALA A 46 -13.68 2.16 6.14
CA ALA A 46 -14.51 1.53 5.11
C ALA A 46 -13.78 1.49 3.76
N VAL A 47 -13.12 2.59 3.36
CA VAL A 47 -12.27 2.65 2.17
C VAL A 47 -11.17 1.59 2.22
N TRP A 48 -10.51 1.44 3.37
CA TRP A 48 -9.50 0.39 3.55
C TRP A 48 -10.10 -1.00 3.31
N HIS A 49 -11.24 -1.32 3.95
CA HIS A 49 -11.89 -2.62 3.79
C HIS A 49 -12.40 -2.88 2.36
N ALA A 50 -12.89 -1.86 1.66
CA ALA A 50 -13.24 -1.97 0.25
C ALA A 50 -11.99 -2.27 -0.58
N ALA A 51 -10.93 -1.50 -0.41
CA ALA A 51 -9.68 -1.65 -1.16
C ALA A 51 -9.02 -3.02 -0.96
N ILE A 52 -9.05 -3.59 0.24
CA ILE A 52 -8.46 -4.91 0.53
C ILE A 52 -9.42 -6.10 0.30
N ALA A 53 -10.63 -5.87 -0.18
CA ALA A 53 -11.53 -6.95 -0.51
C ALA A 53 -11.01 -7.70 -1.75
N PHE A 54 -10.77 -9.00 -1.63
CA PHE A 54 -10.37 -9.86 -2.74
C PHE A 54 -11.53 -10.30 -3.63
N GLN A 55 -12.74 -10.41 -3.06
CA GLN A 55 -13.92 -10.90 -3.76
C GLN A 55 -14.76 -9.73 -4.25
N THR A 56 -15.17 -9.76 -5.52
CA THR A 56 -16.04 -8.74 -6.14
C THR A 56 -17.30 -8.50 -5.31
N ARG A 57 -17.97 -9.56 -4.83
CA ARG A 57 -19.14 -9.43 -3.97
C ARG A 57 -18.86 -8.60 -2.71
N LYS A 58 -17.79 -8.92 -1.99
CA LYS A 58 -17.40 -8.19 -0.77
C LYS A 58 -17.04 -6.74 -1.08
N PHE A 59 -16.39 -6.49 -2.21
CA PHE A 59 -16.07 -5.14 -2.66
C PHE A 59 -17.35 -4.32 -2.91
N VAL A 60 -18.28 -4.87 -3.70
CA VAL A 60 -19.58 -4.22 -4.01
C VAL A 60 -20.37 -3.96 -2.75
N ASP A 61 -20.45 -4.93 -1.83
CA ASP A 61 -21.14 -4.77 -0.54
C ASP A 61 -20.54 -3.60 0.27
N LYS A 62 -19.20 -3.47 0.28
CA LYS A 62 -18.52 -2.35 0.97
C LYS A 62 -18.73 -1.01 0.28
N MET A 63 -18.70 -0.96 -1.05
CA MET A 63 -18.97 0.26 -1.80
C MET A 63 -20.41 0.73 -1.60
N LYS A 64 -21.38 -0.18 -1.54
CA LYS A 64 -22.77 0.13 -1.20
C LYS A 64 -22.88 0.75 0.19
N SER A 65 -22.27 0.14 1.21
CA SER A 65 -22.27 0.71 2.56
C SER A 65 -21.58 2.08 2.65
N ILE A 66 -20.51 2.31 1.87
CA ILE A 66 -19.87 3.64 1.80
C ILE A 66 -20.84 4.64 1.18
N ARG A 67 -21.50 4.28 0.07
CA ARG A 67 -22.45 5.14 -0.64
C ARG A 67 -23.68 5.50 0.20
N GLU A 68 -24.17 4.59 1.04
CA GLU A 68 -25.28 4.84 1.97
C GLU A 68 -24.93 5.89 3.03
N VAL A 69 -23.68 5.94 3.49
CA VAL A 69 -23.22 6.88 4.53
C VAL A 69 -22.66 8.18 3.92
N HIS A 70 -22.02 8.07 2.76
CA HIS A 70 -21.27 9.15 2.13
C HIS A 70 -21.20 8.97 0.60
N SER A 71 -22.27 9.36 -0.08
CA SER A 71 -22.43 9.22 -1.53
C SER A 71 -21.33 9.93 -2.32
N GLU A 72 -21.01 11.18 -1.99
CA GLU A 72 -19.96 11.96 -2.68
C GLU A 72 -18.58 11.28 -2.56
N GLY A 73 -18.27 10.69 -1.40
CA GLY A 73 -17.05 9.92 -1.25
C GLY A 73 -17.04 8.63 -2.05
N ALA A 74 -18.19 7.95 -2.18
CA ALA A 74 -18.30 6.80 -3.07
C ALA A 74 -18.05 7.23 -4.53
N ASP A 75 -18.67 8.31 -4.99
CA ASP A 75 -18.46 8.84 -6.33
C ASP A 75 -16.98 9.16 -6.58
N TRP A 76 -16.32 9.82 -5.62
CA TRP A 76 -14.87 10.08 -5.71
C TRP A 76 -14.04 8.80 -5.80
N LEU A 77 -14.38 7.74 -5.07
CA LEU A 77 -13.65 6.46 -5.16
C LEU A 77 -13.80 5.84 -6.56
N GLU A 78 -14.99 5.93 -7.14
CA GLU A 78 -15.32 5.37 -8.46
C GLU A 78 -14.71 6.15 -9.62
N THR A 79 -14.35 7.43 -9.43
CA THR A 79 -13.57 8.19 -10.44
C THR A 79 -12.17 7.64 -10.66
N HIS A 80 -11.69 6.77 -9.77
CA HIS A 80 -10.35 6.21 -9.84
C HIS A 80 -10.36 4.78 -10.39
N PRO A 81 -9.40 4.42 -11.26
CA PRO A 81 -9.29 3.07 -11.83
C PRO A 81 -9.11 2.00 -10.75
N TYR A 82 -10.03 1.05 -10.68
CA TYR A 82 -10.10 0.04 -9.64
C TYR A 82 -8.87 -0.86 -9.56
N GLU A 83 -8.27 -1.19 -10.71
CA GLU A 83 -7.04 -1.98 -10.77
C GLU A 83 -5.90 -1.28 -10.01
N ARG A 84 -5.92 0.05 -9.92
CA ARG A 84 -4.86 0.81 -9.23
C ARG A 84 -5.03 0.87 -7.72
N TRP A 85 -6.24 0.75 -7.15
CA TRP A 85 -6.45 0.94 -5.71
C TRP A 85 -7.16 -0.21 -4.98
N THR A 86 -7.68 -1.21 -5.69
CA THR A 86 -8.36 -2.37 -5.09
C THR A 86 -7.56 -3.67 -5.29
N LEU A 87 -7.88 -4.70 -4.49
CA LEU A 87 -7.37 -6.07 -4.67
C LEU A 87 -8.23 -6.90 -5.62
N HIS A 88 -9.55 -6.71 -5.62
CA HIS A 88 -10.47 -7.55 -6.41
C HIS A 88 -10.26 -7.45 -7.93
N GLN A 89 -9.72 -6.34 -8.43
CA GLN A 89 -9.38 -6.11 -9.84
C GLN A 89 -7.89 -5.87 -10.05
N ASP A 90 -7.05 -6.30 -9.10
CA ASP A 90 -5.61 -6.12 -9.20
C ASP A 90 -4.93 -7.10 -10.14
N GLU A 91 -5.61 -8.18 -10.53
CA GLU A 91 -5.06 -9.33 -11.28
C GLU A 91 -3.89 -10.03 -10.54
N GLY A 92 -3.75 -9.79 -9.23
CA GLY A 92 -2.70 -10.39 -8.40
C GLY A 92 -1.34 -9.69 -8.46
N TYR A 93 -1.18 -8.60 -9.22
CA TYR A 93 0.10 -7.90 -9.39
C TYR A 93 0.64 -7.18 -8.13
N ARG A 94 -0.13 -7.11 -7.05
CA ARG A 94 0.34 -6.63 -5.75
C ARG A 94 1.10 -7.68 -4.96
N TYR A 95 0.97 -8.98 -5.27
CA TYR A 95 1.63 -10.06 -4.51
C TYR A 95 1.40 -9.95 -2.98
N GLY A 96 0.18 -9.59 -2.57
CA GLY A 96 -0.17 -9.37 -1.16
C GLY A 96 0.28 -8.03 -0.56
N ILE A 97 0.98 -7.19 -1.33
CA ILE A 97 1.46 -5.87 -0.89
C ILE A 97 0.35 -4.83 -1.06
N THR A 98 -0.33 -4.52 0.05
CA THR A 98 -1.36 -3.47 0.10
C THR A 98 -0.80 -2.08 0.39
N THR A 99 0.44 -2.00 0.87
CA THR A 99 1.04 -0.75 1.34
C THR A 99 2.49 -0.59 0.92
N THR A 100 3.00 0.64 0.86
CA THR A 100 4.42 0.98 0.60
C THR A 100 5.32 0.69 1.81
N ASN A 101 4.93 -0.29 2.64
CA ASN A 101 5.59 -0.58 3.90
C ASN A 101 7.08 -0.89 3.72
N MET A 102 7.52 -1.44 2.58
CA MET A 102 8.93 -1.78 2.40
C MET A 102 9.86 -0.55 2.39
N GLY A 103 9.43 0.56 1.78
CA GLY A 103 10.19 1.82 1.83
C GLY A 103 9.98 2.59 3.14
N GLU A 104 8.75 2.59 3.66
CA GLU A 104 8.43 3.29 4.91
C GLU A 104 9.05 2.63 6.16
N CYS A 105 9.12 1.30 6.21
CA CYS A 105 9.75 0.59 7.33
C CYS A 105 11.25 0.86 7.37
N LEU A 106 11.88 0.97 6.20
CA LEU A 106 13.28 1.34 6.06
C LEU A 106 13.51 2.82 6.36
N ASN A 107 12.57 3.71 6.04
CA ASN A 107 12.69 5.11 6.42
C ASN A 107 12.86 5.30 7.94
N GLY A 108 12.11 4.54 8.75
CA GLY A 108 12.28 4.53 10.20
C GLY A 108 13.67 4.06 10.65
N LEU A 109 14.22 3.04 9.98
CA LEU A 109 15.60 2.59 10.18
C LEU A 109 16.61 3.69 9.82
N TYR A 110 16.36 4.41 8.74
CA TYR A 110 17.30 5.39 8.20
C TYR A 110 17.30 6.74 8.91
N VAL A 111 16.28 7.13 9.67
CA VAL A 111 16.25 8.44 10.36
C VAL A 111 17.54 8.69 11.15
N GLY A 112 18.04 7.68 11.88
CA GLY A 112 19.29 7.78 12.66
C GLY A 112 20.58 7.52 11.87
N LEU A 113 20.49 7.04 10.63
CA LEU A 113 21.64 6.63 9.83
C LEU A 113 21.96 7.59 8.68
N ARG A 114 21.09 8.58 8.41
CA ARG A 114 21.25 9.54 7.32
C ARG A 114 22.54 10.36 7.37
N ALA A 115 23.10 10.56 8.56
CA ALA A 115 24.37 11.28 8.75
C ALA A 115 25.61 10.34 8.69
N MET A 116 25.41 9.05 8.50
CA MET A 116 26.49 8.06 8.48
C MET A 116 27.05 7.86 7.06
N PRO A 117 28.28 7.36 6.93
CA PRO A 117 28.81 6.93 5.64
C PRO A 117 27.91 5.90 4.95
N ILE A 118 27.88 5.91 3.61
CA ILE A 118 27.09 4.97 2.80
C ILE A 118 27.38 3.52 3.20
N SER A 119 28.65 3.19 3.47
CA SER A 119 29.06 1.86 3.93
C SER A 119 28.37 1.45 5.23
N SER A 120 28.26 2.35 6.20
CA SER A 120 27.56 2.12 7.46
C SER A 120 26.06 1.93 7.26
N ILE A 121 25.44 2.70 6.35
CA ILE A 121 24.02 2.54 6.01
C ILE A 121 23.77 1.15 5.39
N VAL A 122 24.62 0.71 4.46
CA VAL A 122 24.52 -0.61 3.82
C VAL A 122 24.69 -1.73 4.84
N LEU A 123 25.75 -1.69 5.65
CA LEU A 123 26.01 -2.68 6.71
C LEU A 123 24.85 -2.78 7.69
N HIS A 124 24.37 -1.63 8.18
CA HIS A 124 23.28 -1.61 9.15
C HIS A 124 21.97 -2.12 8.55
N THR A 125 21.68 -1.78 7.28
CA THR A 125 20.52 -2.33 6.56
C THR A 125 20.61 -3.86 6.52
N PHE A 126 21.74 -4.40 6.06
CA PHE A 126 21.95 -5.84 5.92
C PHE A 126 21.74 -6.57 7.26
N PHE A 127 22.46 -6.17 8.30
CA PHE A 127 22.36 -6.83 9.61
C PHE A 127 20.95 -6.72 10.18
N ARG A 128 20.30 -5.56 10.05
CA ARG A 128 18.93 -5.39 10.56
C ARG A 128 17.94 -6.27 9.82
N THR A 129 18.05 -6.38 8.50
CA THR A 129 17.18 -7.25 7.69
C THR A 129 17.38 -8.72 8.08
N VAL A 130 18.62 -9.16 8.29
CA VAL A 130 18.91 -10.54 8.74
C VAL A 130 18.30 -10.81 10.12
N THR A 131 18.49 -9.91 11.09
CA THR A 131 17.87 -10.04 12.42
C THR A 131 16.35 -10.16 12.32
N TRP A 132 15.72 -9.27 11.57
CA TRP A 132 14.26 -9.28 11.37
C TRP A 132 13.73 -10.53 10.70
N PHE A 133 14.51 -11.13 9.79
CA PHE A 133 14.17 -12.39 9.16
C PHE A 133 14.19 -13.53 10.17
N VAL A 134 15.25 -13.63 10.96
CA VAL A 134 15.41 -14.67 12.00
C VAL A 134 14.32 -14.57 13.06
N GLU A 135 14.05 -13.37 13.59
CA GLU A 135 13.00 -13.14 14.59
C GLU A 135 11.62 -13.57 14.07
N ARG A 136 11.29 -13.21 12.83
CA ARG A 136 10.00 -13.58 12.21
C ARG A 136 9.90 -15.07 11.94
N TYR A 137 10.98 -15.69 11.48
CA TYR A 137 11.04 -17.14 11.29
C TYR A 137 10.80 -17.88 12.60
N GLN A 138 11.45 -17.47 13.69
CA GLN A 138 11.26 -18.06 15.01
C GLN A 138 9.83 -17.89 15.52
N ALA A 139 9.25 -16.69 15.39
CA ALA A 139 7.86 -16.44 15.78
C ALA A 139 6.87 -17.31 14.99
N ALA A 140 7.07 -17.44 13.67
CA ALA A 140 6.25 -18.30 12.83
C ALA A 140 6.41 -19.79 13.21
N TYR A 141 7.64 -20.24 13.49
CA TYR A 141 7.91 -21.60 13.93
C TYR A 141 7.25 -21.92 15.27
N GLN A 142 7.24 -20.97 16.22
CA GLN A 142 6.54 -21.13 17.50
C GLN A 142 5.03 -21.23 17.29
N MET A 143 4.44 -20.42 16.40
CA MET A 143 2.99 -20.48 16.09
C MET A 143 2.57 -21.80 15.43
N LEU A 144 3.46 -22.46 14.69
CA LEU A 144 3.18 -23.76 14.06
C LEU A 144 3.32 -24.95 15.03
N ASN A 145 4.07 -24.78 16.12
CA ASN A 145 4.38 -25.83 17.09
C ASN A 145 3.77 -25.55 18.48
N ALA A 146 2.82 -24.62 18.58
CA ALA A 146 2.05 -24.30 19.77
C ALA A 146 0.64 -24.91 19.65
#